data_AF-A0A976KKA1-F1
#
_entry.id   AF-A0A976KKA1-F1
#
_cell.length_a   1.000
_cell.length_b   1.000
_cell.length_c   1.000
_cell.angle_alpha   90.00
_cell.angle_beta   90.00
_cell.angle_gamma   90.00
#
_symmetry.space_group_name_H-M   'P 1'
#
loop_
_entity.id
_entity.type
_entity.pdbx_description
1 polymer ?
#
loop_
_entity_poly.entity_id
_entity_poly.type
_entity_poly.pdbx_seq_one_letter_code
_entity_poly.pdbx_strand_id
1 'polypeptide(L)'
;MKIQEPEALDIAKQFVMGGYKESNLPIDYGEYKICLEKGGFGHTVLGPNENYWSATFLLKSTEWDTSAFDPEYIIVFLDAESGEPNRLPEM
;
A
#
# COMPACT_ATOMS: atom_id res chain seq x y z
N MET A 1 0.34 9.12 -18.12
CA MET A 1 1.81 8.99 -18.05
C MET A 1 2.10 7.53 -17.74
N LYS A 2 3.32 7.04 -17.51
CA LYS A 2 3.52 5.69 -16.91
C LYS A 2 4.54 5.84 -15.81
N ILE A 3 4.09 5.77 -14.56
CA ILE A 3 4.97 5.96 -13.40
C ILE A 3 5.85 4.72 -13.21
N GLN A 4 7.10 4.94 -12.80
CA GLN A 4 8.06 3.86 -12.55
C GLN A 4 7.95 3.36 -11.11
N GLU A 5 8.42 2.14 -10.84
CA GLU A 5 8.41 1.53 -9.50
C GLU A 5 8.92 2.45 -8.37
N PRO A 6 10.08 3.14 -8.48
CA PRO A 6 10.54 4.02 -7.40
C PRO A 6 9.61 5.22 -7.16
N GLU A 7 8.95 5.72 -8.19
CA GLU A 7 7.99 6.82 -8.08
C GLU A 7 6.68 6.34 -7.45
N ALA A 8 6.18 5.17 -7.87
CA ALA A 8 5.02 4.52 -7.27
C ALA A 8 5.25 4.21 -5.78
N LEU A 9 6.46 3.77 -5.41
CA LEU A 9 6.83 3.50 -4.02
C LEU A 9 6.85 4.79 -3.18
N ASP A 10 7.40 5.88 -3.71
CA ASP A 10 7.46 7.15 -2.99
C ASP A 10 6.05 7.70 -2.72
N ILE A 11 5.18 7.69 -3.74
CA ILE A 11 3.77 8.09 -3.60
C ILE A 11 3.07 7.20 -2.57
N ALA A 12 3.27 5.87 -2.64
CA ALA A 12 2.68 4.94 -1.68
C ALA A 12 3.13 5.24 -0.24
N LYS A 13 4.42 5.49 -0.02
CA LYS A 13 4.96 5.85 1.30
C LYS A 13 4.37 7.15 1.81
N GLN A 14 4.34 8.21 1.00
CA GLN A 14 3.75 9.49 1.38
C GLN A 14 2.26 9.34 1.73
N PHE A 15 1.55 8.54 0.95
CA PHE A 15 0.14 8.29 1.16
C PHE A 15 -0.13 7.52 2.46
N VAL A 16 0.66 6.49 2.77
CA VAL A 16 0.56 5.78 4.05
C VAL A 16 0.94 6.71 5.21
N MET A 17 2.07 7.41 5.13
CA MET A 17 2.51 8.39 6.15
C MET A 17 1.43 9.43 6.45
N GLY A 18 0.74 9.93 5.41
CA GLY A 18 -0.33 10.92 5.55
C GLY A 18 -1.54 10.39 6.31
N GLY A 19 -2.03 9.19 5.96
CA GLY A 19 -3.23 8.63 6.60
C GLY A 19 -2.99 7.78 7.85
N TYR A 20 -1.74 7.46 8.19
CA TYR A 20 -1.36 6.79 9.45
C TYR A 20 -0.66 7.73 10.42
N LYS A 21 -0.64 9.04 10.14
CA LYS A 21 -0.05 10.05 11.03
C LYS A 21 -0.67 10.06 12.43
N GLU A 22 -1.90 9.59 12.56
CA GLU A 22 -2.64 9.47 13.82
C GLU A 22 -2.59 8.05 14.43
N SER A 23 -2.10 7.06 13.69
CA SER A 23 -1.97 5.69 14.18
C SER A 23 -0.64 5.52 14.91
N ASN A 24 -0.67 4.98 16.13
CA ASN A 24 0.53 4.72 16.94
C ASN A 24 1.37 3.52 16.43
N LEU A 25 1.01 2.93 15.29
CA LEU A 25 1.69 1.78 14.71
C LEU A 25 2.85 2.23 13.82
N PRO A 26 4.11 1.92 14.16
CA PRO A 26 5.22 2.22 13.27
C PRO A 26 5.17 1.32 12.03
N ILE A 27 5.16 1.95 10.86
CA ILE A 27 5.26 1.29 9.57
C ILE A 27 6.73 0.94 9.30
N ASP A 28 7.01 -0.32 8.98
CA ASP A 28 8.35 -0.73 8.57
C ASP A 28 8.53 -0.44 7.08
N TYR A 29 9.24 0.63 6.75
CA TYR A 29 9.57 1.00 5.37
C TYR A 29 10.75 0.21 4.78
N GLY A 30 11.40 -0.65 5.57
CA GLY A 30 12.46 -1.56 5.15
C GLY A 30 11.92 -2.87 4.58
N GLU A 31 10.74 -3.31 5.04
CA GLU A 31 10.04 -4.49 4.55
C GLU A 31 8.77 -4.11 3.77
N TYR A 32 8.93 -3.87 2.47
CA TYR A 32 7.83 -3.62 1.54
C TYR A 32 7.90 -4.54 0.32
N LYS A 33 6.74 -4.78 -0.29
CA LYS A 33 6.63 -5.44 -1.58
C LYS A 33 5.87 -4.52 -2.52
N ILE A 34 6.47 -4.19 -3.66
CA ILE A 34 5.79 -3.44 -4.73
C ILE A 34 5.81 -4.27 -6.01
N CYS A 35 4.66 -4.36 -6.69
CA CYS A 35 4.52 -5.11 -7.93
C CYS A 35 3.60 -4.36 -8.89
N LEU A 36 3.92 -4.36 -10.19
CA LEU A 36 3.01 -3.91 -11.23
C LEU A 36 2.07 -5.06 -11.60
N GLU A 37 0.79 -4.88 -11.34
CA GLU A 37 -0.24 -5.84 -11.68
C GLU A 37 -1.09 -5.35 -12.86
N LYS A 38 -1.66 -6.31 -13.60
CA LYS A 38 -2.53 -6.05 -14.75
C LYS A 38 -3.84 -6.77 -14.55
N GLY A 39 -4.89 -6.01 -14.24
CA GLY A 39 -6.18 -6.55 -13.83
C GLY A 39 -6.13 -7.34 -12.52
N GLY A 40 -7.28 -7.88 -12.11
CA GLY A 40 -7.42 -8.53 -10.80
C GLY A 40 -8.14 -7.64 -9.78
N PHE A 41 -7.72 -7.67 -8.52
CA PHE A 41 -8.41 -6.95 -7.42
C PHE A 41 -8.41 -5.43 -7.62
N GLY A 42 -7.38 -4.88 -8.27
CA GLY A 42 -7.34 -3.47 -8.64
C GLY A 42 -8.45 -3.05 -9.61
N HIS A 43 -9.09 -3.98 -10.36
CA HIS A 43 -10.26 -3.63 -11.18
C HIS A 43 -11.46 -3.17 -10.35
N THR A 44 -11.60 -3.70 -9.13
CA THR A 44 -12.69 -3.34 -8.22
C THR A 44 -12.46 -1.99 -7.55
N VAL A 45 -11.19 -1.57 -7.43
CA VAL A 45 -10.79 -0.36 -6.71
C VAL A 45 -10.50 0.82 -7.65
N LEU A 46 -9.80 0.58 -8.76
CA LEU A 46 -9.35 1.61 -9.71
C LEU A 46 -10.22 1.67 -10.98
N GLY A 47 -10.80 0.54 -11.38
CA GLY A 47 -11.66 0.45 -12.56
C GLY A 47 -11.17 -0.61 -13.56
N PRO A 48 -12.02 -1.00 -14.54
CA PRO A 48 -11.68 -2.05 -15.49
C PRO A 48 -10.55 -1.60 -16.44
N ASN A 49 -9.54 -2.48 -16.64
CA ASN A 49 -8.40 -2.37 -17.57
C ASN A 49 -7.24 -1.45 -17.19
N GLU A 50 -7.14 -0.96 -15.96
CA GLU A 50 -5.97 -0.18 -15.54
C GLU A 50 -4.84 -1.07 -15.01
N ASN A 51 -3.63 -0.82 -15.51
CA ASN A 51 -2.44 -1.39 -14.89
C ASN A 51 -2.24 -0.62 -13.58
N TYR A 52 -1.89 -1.30 -12.49
CA TYR A 52 -1.75 -0.65 -11.21
C TYR A 52 -0.53 -1.17 -10.46
N TRP A 53 0.07 -0.32 -9.64
CA TRP A 53 1.09 -0.70 -8.69
C TRP A 53 0.41 -1.12 -7.38
N SER A 54 0.71 -2.32 -6.91
CA SER A 54 0.31 -2.81 -5.59
C SER A 54 1.51 -2.72 -4.66
N ALA A 55 1.42 -1.85 -3.66
CA ALA A 55 2.44 -1.66 -2.64
C ALA A 55 1.91 -2.19 -1.29
N THR A 56 2.57 -3.20 -0.75
CA THR A 56 2.28 -3.79 0.55
C THR A 56 3.37 -3.39 1.54
N PHE A 57 2.97 -2.83 2.67
CA PHE A 57 3.84 -2.44 3.78
C PHE A 57 3.50 -3.26 5.01
N LEU A 58 4.52 -3.75 5.71
CA LEU A 58 4.34 -4.42 7.00
C LEU A 58 4.26 -3.39 8.12
N LEU A 59 3.22 -3.49 8.94
CA LEU A 59 3.14 -2.78 10.20
C LEU A 59 3.87 -3.61 11.26
N LYS A 60 4.84 -3.00 11.95
CA LYS A 60 5.43 -3.62 13.14
C LYS A 60 4.73 -3.05 14.35
N SER A 61 3.90 -3.85 15.02
CA SER A 61 3.49 -3.48 16.37
C SER A 61 4.70 -3.57 17.29
N THR A 62 5.03 -2.46 17.96
CA THR A 62 6.10 -2.40 18.95
C THR A 62 5.69 -2.98 20.30
N GLU A 63 4.44 -3.39 20.46
CA GLU A 63 3.96 -4.03 21.68
C GLU A 63 4.23 -5.53 21.63
N TRP A 64 5.07 -5.99 22.55
CA TRP A 64 5.55 -7.36 22.67
C TRP A 64 4.46 -8.30 23.23
N ASP A 65 3.22 -8.21 22.75
CA ASP A 65 2.14 -9.09 23.20
C ASP A 65 2.12 -10.38 22.36
N THR A 66 2.79 -11.40 22.87
CA THR A 66 3.05 -12.70 22.21
C THR A 66 1.81 -13.59 22.02
N SER A 67 0.60 -13.04 22.10
CA SER A 67 -0.64 -13.84 22.13
C SER A 67 -1.49 -13.78 20.86
N ALA A 68 -1.29 -12.83 19.94
CA ALA A 68 -1.98 -12.81 18.64
C ALA A 68 -1.27 -11.85 17.67
N PHE A 69 -0.38 -12.35 16.82
CA PHE A 69 0.28 -11.53 15.79
C PHE A 69 -0.07 -12.05 14.41
N ASP A 70 -1.27 -11.75 13.94
CA ASP A 70 -1.47 -11.59 12.50
C ASP A 70 -0.67 -10.33 12.10
N PRO A 71 0.30 -10.42 11.19
CA PRO A 71 1.02 -9.25 10.72
C PRO A 71 0.01 -8.29 10.08
N GLU A 72 -0.24 -7.14 10.70
CA GLU A 72 -1.04 -6.11 10.07
C GLU A 72 -0.27 -5.60 8.85
N TYR A 73 -0.92 -5.62 7.69
CA TYR A 73 -0.33 -5.17 6.44
C TYR A 73 -1.20 -4.07 5.83
N ILE A 74 -0.55 -3.06 5.27
CA ILE A 74 -1.22 -1.99 4.55
C ILE A 74 -0.98 -2.23 3.07
N ILE A 75 -2.07 -2.34 2.31
CA ILE A 75 -2.02 -2.44 0.86
C ILE A 75 -2.50 -1.12 0.26
N VAL A 76 -1.66 -0.54 -0.59
CA VAL A 76 -1.97 0.65 -1.39
C VAL A 76 -1.97 0.26 -2.86
N PHE A 77 -3.02 0.64 -3.57
CA PHE A 77 -3.14 0.50 -5.01
C PHE A 77 -2.88 1.87 -5.63
N LEU A 78 -1.98 1.95 -6.60
CA LEU A 78 -1.73 3.18 -7.34
C LEU A 78 -2.01 2.93 -8.81
N ASP A 79 -2.76 3.82 -9.45
CA ASP A 79 -2.91 3.77 -10.89
C ASP A 79 -1.54 3.96 -11.58
N ALA A 80 -1.20 3.07 -12.52
CA ALA A 80 0.11 3.12 -13.15
C ALA A 80 0.25 4.28 -14.15
N GLU A 81 -0.85 4.94 -14.54
CA GLU A 81 -0.80 6.03 -15.51
C GLU A 81 -0.75 7.44 -14.89
N SER A 82 -1.52 7.65 -13.84
CA SER A 82 -1.72 8.90 -13.12
C SER A 82 -0.97 8.95 -11.78
N GLY A 83 -0.70 7.79 -11.19
CA GLY A 83 -0.15 7.68 -9.84
C GLY A 83 -1.14 8.00 -8.73
N GLU A 84 -2.45 8.05 -9.02
CA GLU A 84 -3.47 8.28 -7.99
C GLU A 84 -3.53 7.11 -7.01
N PRO A 85 -3.29 7.34 -5.71
CA PRO A 85 -3.32 6.29 -4.69
C PRO A 85 -4.73 6.02 -4.19
N ASN A 86 -5.09 4.75 -4.06
CA ASN A 86 -6.33 4.25 -3.50
C ASN A 86 -6.05 3.19 -2.42
N ARG A 87 -6.81 3.23 -1.32
CA ARG A 87 -6.76 2.19 -0.26
C ARG A 87 -7.87 1.19 -0.51
N LEU A 88 -7.64 -0.06 -0.11
CA LEU A 88 -8.79 -0.91 0.19
C LEU A 88 -9.53 -0.31 1.39
N PRO A 89 -10.86 -0.22 1.35
CA PRO A 89 -11.63 0.12 2.54
C PRO A 89 -11.34 -0.94 3.62
N GLU A 90 -11.14 -0.48 4.85
CA GLU A 90 -11.05 -1.36 6.02
C GLU A 90 -12.34 -2.21 6.08
N MET A 91 -12.19 -3.54 6.08
CA MET A 91 -13.31 -4.49 6.19
C MET A 91 -13.71 -4.70 7.65
#